data_AF-A0A916MDP4-F1
#
_entry.id   AF-A0A916MDP4-F1
#
_cell.length_a   1.000
_cell.length_b   1.000
_cell.length_c   1.000
_cell.angle_alpha   90.00
_cell.angle_beta   90.00
_cell.angle_gamma   90.00
#
_symmetry.space_group_name_H-M   'P 1'
#
loop_
_entity.id
_entity.type
_entity.pdbx_description
1 polymer ?
#
loop_
_entity_poly.entity_id
_entity_poly.type
_entity_poly.pdbx_seq_one_letter_code
_entity_poly.pdbx_strand_id
1 'polypeptide(L)' 'MRSLSTACCLLFCLCACNPVPPLSNADKARFVYELIDDRAACDSYRQRLSVPALESPAIEAIYQEAIKGGCIKRNA' A
#
# COMPACT_ATOMS: atom_id res chain seq x y z
N MET A 1 49.23 31.81 -11.22
CA MET A 1 48.65 30.47 -11.52
C MET A 1 47.18 30.52 -11.14
N ARG A 2 46.30 30.27 -12.11
CA ARG A 2 44.87 30.54 -12.09
C ARG A 2 44.09 29.31 -11.59
N SER A 3 43.02 29.61 -10.85
CA SER A 3 41.69 28.98 -10.88
C SER A 3 41.46 27.59 -10.27
N LEU A 4 40.47 27.62 -9.35
CA LEU A 4 39.31 26.71 -9.22
C LEU A 4 39.55 25.21 -9.32
N SER A 5 39.24 24.50 -8.23
CA SER A 5 38.59 23.17 -8.17
C SER A 5 38.85 22.64 -6.76
N THR A 6 37.91 22.52 -5.83
CA THR A 6 36.76 21.62 -5.94
C THR A 6 35.86 21.93 -4.73
N ALA A 7 34.78 22.67 -4.95
CA ALA A 7 33.64 22.68 -4.04
C ALA A 7 32.99 21.29 -4.16
N CYS A 8 33.50 20.32 -3.40
CA CYS A 8 33.02 18.95 -3.40
C CYS A 8 31.70 18.91 -2.61
N CYS A 9 30.61 19.10 -3.34
CA CYS A 9 29.46 18.19 -3.37
C CYS A 9 29.24 17.30 -2.13
N LEU A 10 28.95 17.89 -0.98
CA LEU A 10 28.27 17.19 0.09
C LEU A 10 27.01 17.97 0.46
N LEU A 11 26.16 18.12 -0.56
CA LEU A 11 24.72 18.22 -0.41
C LEU A 11 24.25 16.97 0.34
N PHE A 12 24.40 16.99 1.66
CA PHE A 12 23.61 16.17 2.56
C PHE A 12 22.16 16.65 2.44
N CYS A 13 21.51 16.28 1.35
CA CYS A 13 20.07 16.08 1.33
C CYS A 13 19.79 14.92 2.28
N LEU A 14 19.83 15.23 3.58
CA LEU A 14 19.24 14.42 4.63
C LEU A 14 17.78 14.29 4.23
N CYS A 15 17.45 13.15 3.62
CA CYS A 15 16.10 12.69 3.49
C CYS A 15 15.49 12.79 4.88
N ALA A 16 14.61 13.77 5.09
CA ALA A 16 13.67 13.78 6.19
C ALA A 16 12.68 12.63 5.93
N CYS A 17 13.19 11.40 6.05
CA CYS A 17 12.41 10.18 6.02
C CYS A 17 11.72 10.15 7.38
N ASN A 18 10.60 10.85 7.46
CA ASN A 18 9.74 10.80 8.62
C ASN A 18 9.23 9.34 8.68
N PRO A 19 9.59 8.54 9.68
CA PRO A 19 9.17 7.15 9.73
C PRO A 19 7.67 7.12 9.98
N VAL A 20 6.89 7.01 8.90
CA VAL A 20 5.46 6.75 9.01
C VAL A 20 5.32 5.34 9.60
N PRO A 21 4.61 5.19 10.74
CA PRO A 21 4.44 3.87 11.32
C PRO A 21 3.73 2.95 10.32
N PRO A 22 4.11 1.66 10.25
CA PRO A 22 3.45 0.73 9.36
C PRO A 22 1.96 0.62 9.73
N LEU A 23 1.11 0.52 8.71
CA LEU A 23 -0.32 0.30 8.89
C LEU A 23 -0.59 -0.96 9.70
N SER A 24 -1.56 -0.88 10.62
CA SER A 24 -2.05 -2.07 11.33
C SER A 24 -2.69 -3.03 10.34
N ASN A 25 -2.73 -4.33 10.67
CA ASN A 25 -3.39 -5.32 9.83
C ASN A 25 -4.89 -4.99 9.65
N ALA A 26 -5.54 -4.46 10.69
CA ALA A 26 -6.93 -4.03 10.63
C ALA A 26 -7.13 -2.89 9.62
N ASP A 27 -6.25 -1.89 9.63
CA ASP A 27 -6.31 -0.78 8.67
C ASP A 27 -6.05 -1.26 7.25
N LYS A 28 -5.06 -2.16 7.05
CA LYS A 28 -4.80 -2.76 5.74
C LYS A 28 -6.03 -3.50 5.21
N ALA A 29 -6.67 -4.34 6.03
CA ALA A 29 -7.87 -5.07 5.64
C ALA A 29 -9.00 -4.11 5.26
N ARG A 30 -9.18 -3.03 6.04
CA ARG A 30 -10.18 -1.99 5.76
C ARG A 30 -9.90 -1.27 4.44
N PHE A 31 -8.66 -0.85 4.20
CA PHE A 31 -8.32 -0.16 2.95
C PHE A 31 -8.49 -1.08 1.74
N VAL A 32 -8.04 -2.34 1.82
CA VAL A 32 -8.28 -3.30 0.75
C VAL A 32 -9.78 -3.51 0.54
N TYR A 33 -10.59 -3.61 1.59
CA TYR A 33 -12.05 -3.72 1.49
C TYR A 33 -12.67 -2.55 0.73
N GLU A 34 -12.19 -1.32 0.98
CA GLU A 34 -12.64 -0.11 0.28
C GLU A 34 -12.30 -0.14 -1.21
N LEU A 35 -11.16 -0.75 -1.59
CA LEU A 35 -10.72 -0.92 -2.98
C LEU A 35 -11.54 -1.97 -3.75
N ILE A 36 -12.15 -2.94 -3.06
CA ILE A 36 -12.99 -3.96 -3.71
C ILE A 36 -14.28 -3.32 -4.24
N ASP A 37 -14.64 -3.67 -5.47
CA ASP A 37 -15.88 -3.28 -6.14
C ASP A 37 -17.12 -3.83 -5.40
N ASP A 38 -18.19 -3.02 -5.35
CA ASP A 38 -19.41 -3.34 -4.61
C ASP A 38 -20.38 -4.27 -5.39
N ARG A 39 -20.00 -4.72 -6.59
CA ARG A 39 -20.74 -5.74 -7.36
C ARG A 39 -20.85 -7.04 -6.57
N ALA A 40 -22.03 -7.68 -6.64
CA ALA A 40 -22.30 -8.96 -5.98
C ALA A 40 -21.27 -10.08 -6.31
N ALA A 41 -20.67 -10.03 -7.50
CA ALA A 41 -19.62 -10.99 -7.91
C ALA A 41 -18.33 -10.87 -7.08
N CYS A 42 -18.09 -9.73 -6.42
CA CYS A 42 -16.89 -9.42 -5.64
C CYS A 42 -17.11 -9.49 -4.12
N ASP A 43 -18.35 -9.75 -3.67
CA ASP A 43 -18.71 -9.77 -2.24
C ASP A 43 -17.95 -10.82 -1.42
N SER A 44 -17.55 -11.93 -2.05
CA SER A 44 -16.75 -12.96 -1.38
C SER A 44 -15.40 -12.43 -0.86
N TYR A 45 -14.75 -11.52 -1.60
CA TYR A 45 -13.51 -10.87 -1.16
C TYR A 45 -13.77 -9.91 0.01
N ARG A 46 -14.86 -9.13 -0.05
CA ARG A 46 -15.29 -8.22 1.01
C ARG A 46 -15.59 -8.96 2.31
N GLN A 47 -16.28 -10.10 2.22
CA GLN A 47 -16.56 -10.97 3.37
C GLN A 47 -15.27 -11.50 3.99
N ARG A 48 -14.32 -11.99 3.19
CA ARG A 48 -13.02 -12.47 3.69
C ARG A 48 -12.20 -11.38 4.38
N LEU A 49 -12.28 -10.14 3.91
CA LEU A 49 -11.61 -8.99 4.54
C LEU A 49 -12.30 -8.51 5.82
N SER A 50 -13.57 -8.88 6.04
CA SER A 50 -14.30 -8.57 7.27
C SER A 50 -13.97 -9.50 8.45
N VAL A 51 -13.23 -10.59 8.20
CA VAL A 51 -12.80 -11.51 9.26
C VAL A 51 -11.82 -10.79 10.20
N PRO A 52 -12.08 -10.78 11.52
CA PRO A 52 -11.23 -10.09 12.49
C PRO A 52 -9.85 -10.75 12.58
N ALA A 53 -8.84 -9.95 12.94
CA ALA A 53 -7.46 -10.40 13.12
C ALA A 53 -6.86 -11.11 11.88
N LEU A 54 -7.21 -10.65 10.67
CA LEU A 54 -6.56 -11.13 9.45
C LEU A 54 -5.07 -10.76 9.45
N GLU A 55 -4.22 -11.71 9.13
CA GLU A 55 -2.79 -11.46 8.99
C GLU A 55 -2.47 -10.78 7.66
N SER A 56 -1.48 -9.87 7.67
CA SER A 56 -0.99 -9.18 6.46
C SER A 56 -0.85 -10.06 5.20
N PRO A 57 -0.22 -11.26 5.24
CA PRO A 57 -0.13 -12.12 4.06
C PRO A 57 -1.49 -12.62 3.53
N ALA A 58 -2.47 -12.83 4.41
CA ALA A 58 -3.82 -13.24 3.99
C ALA A 58 -4.57 -12.07 3.33
N ILE A 59 -4.38 -10.85 3.86
CA ILE A 59 -4.94 -9.61 3.27
C ILE A 59 -4.38 -9.42 1.85
N GLU A 60 -3.07 -9.57 1.69
CA GLU A 60 -2.40 -9.46 0.38
C GLU A 60 -2.89 -10.52 -0.60
N ALA A 61 -3.04 -11.78 -0.16
CA ALA A 61 -3.56 -12.84 -1.01
C ALA A 61 -4.96 -12.53 -1.54
N ILE A 62 -5.87 -12.03 -0.67
CA ILE A 62 -7.21 -11.62 -1.08
C ILE A 62 -7.16 -10.49 -2.09
N TYR A 63 -6.30 -9.49 -1.86
CA TYR A 63 -6.13 -8.36 -2.76
C TYR A 63 -5.65 -8.82 -4.15
N GLN A 64 -4.65 -9.70 -4.21
CA GLN A 64 -4.12 -10.24 -5.47
C GLN A 64 -5.15 -11.08 -6.23
N GLU A 65 -5.96 -11.85 -5.51
CA GLU A 65 -7.09 -12.59 -6.12
C GLU A 65 -8.14 -11.64 -6.68
N ALA A 66 -8.48 -10.56 -5.97
CA ALA A 66 -9.42 -9.56 -6.45
C ALA A 66 -8.92 -8.80 -7.68
N ILE A 67 -7.61 -8.49 -7.75
CA ILE A 67 -6.99 -7.92 -8.96
C ILE A 67 -7.19 -8.86 -10.16
N LYS A 68 -6.84 -10.14 -10.00
CA LYS A 68 -6.98 -11.15 -11.06
C LYS A 68 -8.45 -11.34 -11.48
N GLY A 69 -9.36 -11.21 -10.52
CA GLY A 69 -10.81 -11.28 -10.75
C GLY A 69 -11.43 -10.00 -11.33
N GLY A 70 -10.66 -8.92 -11.52
CA GLY A 70 -11.21 -7.64 -12.00
C GLY A 70 -12.20 -7.00 -11.02
N CYS A 71 -11.98 -7.24 -9.72
CA CYS A 71 -12.82 -6.78 -8.61
C CYS A 71 -12.26 -5.55 -7.89
N ILE A 72 -11.27 -4.87 -8.46
CA ILE A 72 -10.76 -3.60 -7.93
C ILE A 72 -11.47 -2.43 -8.60
N LYS A 73 -11.92 -1.46 -7.81
CA LYS A 73 -12.50 -0.20 -8.30
C LYS A 73 -11.50 0.52 -9.19
N ARG A 74 -11.92 0.98 -10.37
CA ARG A 74 -11.04 1.70 -11.32
C ARG A 74 -10.70 3.14 -10.91
N ASN A 75 -11.46 3.71 -9.97
CA ASN A 75 -11.34 5.11 -9.55
C ASN A 75 -10.96 5.23 -8.05
N ALA A 76 -10.29 4.21 -7.51
CA ALA A 76 -9.77 4.26 -6.15
C ALA A 76 -8.56 5.21 -6.05
#